data_AF-A0A2N0QIN5-F1
#
_entry.id   AF-A0A2N0QIN5-F1
#
_cell.length_a   1.000
_cell.length_b   1.000
_cell.length_c   1.000
_cell.angle_alpha   90.00
_cell.angle_beta   90.00
_cell.angle_gamma   90.00
#
_symmetry.space_group_name_H-M   'P 1'
#
loop_
_entity.id
_entity.type
_entity.pdbx_description
1 polymer ?
#
loop_
_entity_poly.entity_id
_entity_poly.type
_entity_poly.pdbx_seq_one_letter_code
_entity_poly.pdbx_strand_id
1 'polypeptide(L)' 'ILGNDFSGVVSKVGAKVTRFKVGDEIYARPRKNKIGTFAEYIAVNEDDIALKPKNLTFEEAASIPLVGLT' A
#
# COMPACT_ATOMS: atom_id res chain seq x y z
N ILE A 1 10.71 3.77 -11.51
CA ILE A 1 9.25 4.01 -11.56
C ILE A 1 8.93 5.09 -10.54
N LEU A 2 8.07 6.05 -10.87
CA LEU A 2 7.67 7.13 -9.96
C LEU A 2 6.44 6.73 -9.11
N GLY A 3 6.02 7.61 -8.20
CA GLY A 3 4.81 7.43 -7.39
C GLY A 3 5.11 7.06 -5.93
N ASN A 4 4.50 7.81 -5.00
CA ASN A 4 4.70 7.66 -3.55
C ASN A 4 3.51 7.06 -2.82
N ASP A 5 2.32 7.08 -3.41
CA ASP A 5 1.09 6.65 -2.74
C ASP A 5 0.41 5.57 -3.58
N PHE A 6 -0.23 4.62 -2.92
CA PHE A 6 -1.09 3.64 -3.56
C PHE A 6 -2.17 3.15 -2.61
N SER A 7 -3.19 2.56 -3.23
CA SER A 7 -4.12 1.63 -2.61
C SER A 7 -4.33 0.46 -3.56
N GLY A 8 -4.62 -0.72 -3.04
CA GLY A 8 -4.74 -1.92 -3.86
C GLY A 8 -5.02 -3.17 -3.04
N VAL A 9 -4.89 -4.34 -3.68
CA VAL A 9 -5.17 -5.64 -3.07
C VAL A 9 -3.89 -6.46 -2.97
N VAL A 10 -3.66 -7.10 -1.83
CA VAL A 10 -2.52 -8.01 -1.65
C VAL A 10 -2.66 -9.21 -2.60
N SER A 11 -1.78 -9.31 -3.59
CA SER A 11 -1.75 -10.43 -4.55
C SER A 11 -0.89 -11.61 -4.09
N LYS A 12 0.15 -11.34 -3.28
CA LYS A 12 1.06 -12.34 -2.71
C LYS A 12 1.68 -11.84 -1.42
N VAL A 13 1.99 -12.76 -0.50
CA VAL A 13 2.71 -12.48 0.75
C VAL A 13 4.03 -13.25 0.82
N GLY A 14 5.02 -12.67 1.52
CA GLY A 14 6.28 -13.35 1.80
C GLY A 14 6.13 -14.38 2.93
N ALA A 15 7.05 -15.34 3.01
CA ALA A 15 6.97 -16.45 3.97
C ALA A 15 6.97 -16.03 5.46
N LYS A 16 7.40 -14.81 5.77
CA LYS A 16 7.47 -14.27 7.14
C LYS A 16 6.39 -13.22 7.44
N VAL A 17 5.53 -12.89 6.47
CA VAL A 17 4.45 -11.92 6.67
C VAL A 17 3.39 -12.54 7.56
N THR A 18 2.99 -11.82 8.60
CA THR A 18 1.97 -12.31 9.55
C THR A 18 0.76 -11.39 9.68
N ARG A 19 0.90 -10.11 9.28
CA ARG A 19 -0.15 -9.09 9.51
C ARG A 19 -1.18 -8.98 8.39
N PHE A 20 -0.86 -9.49 7.21
CA PHE A 20 -1.69 -9.36 6.00
C PHE A 20 -1.76 -10.69 5.25
N LYS A 21 -2.82 -10.86 4.46
CA LYS A 21 -3.05 -12.02 3.60
C LYS A 21 -3.49 -11.61 2.21
N VAL A 22 -3.40 -12.54 1.26
CA VAL A 22 -3.92 -12.35 -0.10
C VAL A 22 -5.40 -11.98 -0.04
N GLY A 23 -5.79 -10.96 -0.81
CA GLY A 23 -7.15 -10.42 -0.84
C GLY A 23 -7.40 -9.26 0.13
N ASP A 24 -6.48 -8.93 1.03
CA ASP A 24 -6.63 -7.74 1.87
C ASP A 24 -6.53 -6.46 1.01
N GLU A 25 -7.49 -5.55 1.20
CA GLU A 25 -7.42 -4.19 0.66
C GLU A 25 -6.51 -3.33 1.55
N ILE A 26 -5.48 -2.74 0.96
CA ILE A 26 -4.46 -1.96 1.66
C ILE A 26 -4.25 -0.60 1.00
N TYR A 27 -3.69 0.32 1.77
CA TYR A 27 -3.22 1.62 1.30
C TYR A 27 -1.92 1.97 2.02
N ALA A 28 -1.03 2.70 1.34
CA ALA A 28 0.30 2.96 1.87
C ALA A 28 1.11 3.99 1.10
N ARG A 29 2.17 4.44 1.78
CA ARG A 29 3.28 5.21 1.24
C ARG A 29 4.57 4.37 1.37
N PRO A 30 5.15 3.84 0.28
CA PRO A 30 6.40 3.09 0.36
C PRO A 30 7.57 3.96 0.87
N ARG A 31 8.63 3.32 1.38
CA ARG A 31 9.86 4.00 1.81
C ARG A 31 10.45 4.87 0.70
N LYS A 32 11.08 6.00 1.05
CA LYS A 32 11.66 6.99 0.11
C LYS A 32 12.58 6.35 -0.94
N ASN A 33 13.33 5.31 -0.58
CA ASN A 33 14.25 4.60 -1.46
C ASN A 33 13.63 3.39 -2.20
N LYS A 34 12.32 3.17 -2.07
CA LYS A 34 11.55 2.05 -2.66
C LYS A 34 10.22 2.52 -3.26
N ILE A 35 10.16 3.77 -3.69
CA ILE A 35 9.00 4.31 -4.43
C ILE A 35 8.80 3.57 -5.75
N GLY A 36 7.65 3.80 -6.41
CA GLY A 36 7.35 3.17 -7.69
C GLY A 36 5.92 2.72 -7.84
N THR A 37 4.96 3.47 -7.30
CA THR A 37 3.55 3.08 -7.28
C THR A 37 2.82 3.29 -8.61
N PHE A 38 3.43 3.94 -9.59
CA PHE A 38 2.90 4.02 -10.96
C PHE A 38 3.22 2.76 -11.76
N ALA A 39 2.72 1.63 -11.26
CA ALA A 39 2.84 0.29 -11.82
C ALA A 39 1.68 -0.59 -11.33
N GLU A 40 1.40 -1.67 -12.03
CA GLU A 40 0.34 -2.62 -11.65
C GLU A 40 0.69 -3.41 -10.37
N TYR A 41 1.98 -3.56 -10.07
CA TYR A 41 2.48 -4.28 -8.89
C TYR A 41 3.66 -3.58 -8.24
N ILE A 42 3.71 -3.66 -6.91
CA ILE A 42 4.84 -3.22 -6.10
C ILE A 42 5.05 -4.17 -4.92
N ALA A 43 6.31 -4.43 -4.57
CA ALA A 43 6.67 -5.15 -3.36
C ALA A 43 6.94 -4.12 -2.24
N VAL A 44 6.26 -4.29 -1.10
CA VAL A 44 6.33 -3.38 0.05
C VAL A 44 6.51 -4.19 1.33
N ASN A 45 7.17 -3.61 2.33
CA ASN A 45 7.31 -4.26 3.63
C ASN A 45 5.97 -4.18 4.38
N GLU A 46 5.62 -5.23 5.15
CA GLU A 46 4.34 -5.26 5.88
C GLU A 46 4.21 -4.13 6.92
N ASP A 47 5.32 -3.57 7.37
CA ASP A 47 5.33 -2.43 8.30
C ASP A 47 5.04 -1.09 7.62
N ASP A 48 5.14 -1.01 6.30
CA ASP A 48 4.91 0.22 5.54
C ASP A 48 3.46 0.30 5.00
N ILE A 49 2.60 -0.67 5.33
CA ILE A 49 1.22 -0.77 4.82
C ILE A 49 0.18 -0.85 5.94
N ALA A 50 -1.04 -0.40 5.63
CA ALA A 50 -2.20 -0.50 6.50
C ALA A 50 -3.45 -0.95 5.72
N LEU A 51 -4.46 -1.45 6.43
CA LEU A 51 -5.74 -1.80 5.82
C LEU A 51 -6.44 -0.55 5.29
N LYS A 52 -6.97 -0.63 4.07
CA LYS A 52 -7.77 0.43 3.48
C LYS A 52 -9.06 0.64 4.28
N PRO A 53 -9.45 1.89 4.62
CA PRO A 53 -10.76 2.15 5.22
C PRO A 53 -11.90 1.63 4.34
N LYS A 54 -12.85 0.92 4.95
CA LYS A 54 -13.97 0.28 4.23
C LYS A 54 -14.94 1.25 3.57
N ASN A 55 -14.98 2.49 4.06
CA ASN A 55 -15.88 3.53 3.59
C ASN A 55 -15.27 4.45 2.52
N LEU A 56 -14.06 4.16 2.04
CA LEU A 56 -13.39 4.92 0.98
C LEU A 56 -13.27 4.08 -0.29
N THR A 57 -13.29 4.72 -1.45
CA THR A 57 -12.86 4.09 -2.70
C THR A 57 -11.33 3.88 -2.70
N PHE A 58 -10.81 3.16 -3.69
CA PHE A 58 -9.35 3.02 -3.83
C PHE A 58 -8.68 4.37 -4.14
N GLU A 59 -9.28 5.15 -5.03
CA GLU A 59 -8.79 6.48 -5.43
C GLU A 59 -8.73 7.43 -4.23
N GLU A 60 -9.79 7.46 -3.41
CA GLU A 60 -9.84 8.25 -2.19
C GLU A 60 -8.77 7.80 -1.19
N ALA A 61 -8.66 6.49 -0.95
CA ALA A 61 -7.66 5.95 -0.03
C ALA A 61 -6.23 6.24 -0.48
N ALA A 62 -5.94 6.23 -1.79
CA ALA A 62 -4.61 6.52 -2.34
C ALA A 62 -4.21 8.01 -2.20
N SER A 63 -5.16 8.92 -1.91
CA SER A 63 -4.86 10.35 -1.74
C SER A 63 -4.29 10.73 -0.37
N ILE A 64 -4.30 9.80 0.59
CA ILE A 64 -4.06 10.06 2.02
C ILE A 64 -2.65 9.69 2.53
N PRO A 65 -1.99 8.58 2.11
CA PRO A 65 -0.90 8.00 2.90
C PRO A 65 0.27 8.94 3.17
N LEU A 66 0.77 9.67 2.17
CA LEU A 66 1.88 10.62 2.37
C LEU A 66 1.47 11.82 3.22
N VAL A 67 0.29 12.40 2.95
CA VAL A 67 -0.17 13.62 3.64
C VAL A 67 -0.63 13.34 5.07
N GLY A 68 -1.10 12.14 5.37
CA GLY A 68 -1.52 11.73 6.72
C GLY A 68 -0.37 11.40 7.68
N LEU A 69 0.88 11.45 7.23
CA LEU A 69 2.07 11.20 8.07
C LEU A 69 2.61 12.47 8.76
N THR A 70 1.99 13.62 8.51
CA THR A 70 2.33 14.93 9.09
C THR A 70 1.16 15.50 9.87
#